data_AF-A0AAU5ERE8-F1
#
_entry.id   AF-A0AAU5ERE8-F1
#
_cell.length_a   1.000
_cell.length_b   1.000
_cell.length_c   1.000
_cell.angle_alpha   90.00
_cell.angle_beta   90.00
_cell.angle_gamma   90.00
#
_symmetry.space_group_name_H-M   'P 1'
#
loop_
_entity.id
_entity.type
_entity.pdbx_description
1 polymer ?
#
loop_
_entity_poly.entity_id
_entity_poly.type
_entity_poly.pdbx_seq_one_letter_code
_entity_poly.pdbx_strand_id
1 'polypeptide(L)'
;MSTTHLQPTTHIARRMFELLEPICLVTFTADECNEELAALGHRTYWDGYFASRAAPLGRVPAHVVHAAFYNFADGEVARHIPSAWETIPPAASVAARERGSAASLRRILGEELAGSPGLVRAADLTTKAATSAPTEGRVMYAGMRTLDVPGDPVARLWHSATMLREHRGDGDIAALLGAQIGGTEAHVLSALEMNIHPAESFGRIHHLPKERLATVMDGLRERGLIDADGHFTNTGRATKQRIEALTDELAAPPYDALSPAELDELITELQPITATLVATGSQ
;
A
#
# COMPACT_ATOMS: atom_id res chain seq x y z
N MET A 1 -0.98 -11.31 33.35
CA MET A 1 -0.49 -12.11 32.20
C MET A 1 -1.71 -12.50 31.36
N SER A 2 -2.18 -11.58 30.52
CA SER A 2 -3.19 -11.93 29.50
C SER A 2 -2.44 -12.49 28.31
N THR A 3 -2.61 -13.78 28.05
CA THR A 3 -2.39 -14.35 26.73
C THR A 3 -3.33 -13.64 25.77
N THR A 4 -2.81 -12.73 24.95
CA THR A 4 -3.54 -12.11 23.85
C THR A 4 -3.91 -13.22 22.88
N HIS A 5 -5.13 -13.75 22.99
CA HIS A 5 -5.74 -14.47 21.89
C HIS A 5 -5.87 -13.47 20.75
N LEU A 6 -4.95 -13.54 19.78
CA LEU A 6 -5.13 -12.90 18.47
C LEU A 6 -6.52 -13.28 17.98
N GLN A 7 -7.38 -12.30 17.79
CA GLN A 7 -8.75 -12.56 17.37
C GLN A 7 -8.73 -13.18 15.97
N PRO A 8 -9.65 -14.12 15.65
CA PRO A 8 -9.71 -14.77 14.33
C PRO A 8 -9.69 -13.78 13.16
N THR A 9 -10.24 -12.58 13.36
CA THR A 9 -10.31 -11.48 12.38
C THR A 9 -8.95 -10.85 12.07
N THR A 10 -8.00 -10.82 13.01
CA THR A 10 -6.63 -10.32 12.77
C THR A 10 -5.89 -11.22 11.77
N HIS A 11 -6.09 -12.53 11.85
CA HIS A 11 -5.54 -13.49 10.88
C HIS A 11 -6.17 -13.30 9.49
N ILE A 12 -7.46 -12.97 9.43
CA ILE A 12 -8.14 -12.64 8.17
C ILE A 12 -7.55 -11.39 7.53
N ALA A 13 -7.33 -10.30 8.28
CA ALA A 13 -6.76 -9.07 7.72
C ALA A 13 -5.40 -9.30 7.05
N ARG A 14 -4.52 -10.08 7.71
CA ARG A 14 -3.22 -10.47 7.12
C ARG A 14 -3.41 -11.34 5.88
N ARG A 15 -4.30 -12.33 5.93
CA ARG A 15 -4.57 -13.22 4.79
C ARG A 15 -5.13 -12.46 3.59
N MET A 16 -6.05 -11.53 3.83
CA MET A 16 -6.64 -10.70 2.78
C MET A 16 -5.60 -9.74 2.18
N PHE A 17 -4.69 -9.21 3.00
CA PHE A 17 -3.56 -8.42 2.49
C PHE A 17 -2.70 -9.23 1.50
N GLU A 18 -2.35 -10.49 1.82
CA GLU A 18 -1.58 -11.35 0.91
C GLU A 18 -2.27 -11.61 -0.44
N LEU A 19 -3.61 -11.68 -0.44
CA LEU A 19 -4.41 -11.92 -1.65
C LEU A 19 -4.65 -10.63 -2.45
N LEU A 20 -4.82 -9.50 -1.78
CA LEU A 20 -5.19 -8.23 -2.43
C LEU A 20 -3.98 -7.39 -2.85
N GLU A 21 -2.86 -7.48 -2.15
CA GLU A 21 -1.68 -6.65 -2.45
C GLU A 21 -1.15 -6.87 -3.86
N PRO A 22 -1.05 -8.11 -4.40
CA PRO A 22 -0.59 -8.32 -5.78
C PRO A 22 -1.47 -7.62 -6.83
N ILE A 23 -2.78 -7.49 -6.59
CA ILE A 23 -3.71 -6.75 -7.47
C ILE A 23 -3.38 -5.26 -7.47
N CYS A 24 -3.00 -4.71 -6.33
CA CYS A 24 -2.63 -3.30 -6.19
C CYS A 24 -1.25 -2.99 -6.78
N LEU A 25 -0.32 -3.94 -6.64
CA LEU A 25 1.08 -3.75 -7.02
C LEU A 25 1.28 -3.56 -8.53
N VAL A 26 0.37 -4.07 -9.37
CA VAL A 26 0.42 -3.86 -10.83
C VAL A 26 0.51 -2.38 -11.22
N THR A 27 -0.10 -1.48 -10.45
CA THR A 27 0.00 -0.02 -10.66
C THR A 27 1.45 0.47 -10.60
N PHE A 28 2.27 -0.18 -9.77
CA PHE A 28 3.65 0.26 -9.51
C PHE A 28 4.69 -0.54 -10.29
N THR A 29 4.36 -1.77 -10.70
CA THR A 29 5.31 -2.72 -11.32
C THR A 29 5.10 -2.92 -12.81
N ALA A 30 3.89 -2.71 -13.32
CA ALA A 30 3.58 -2.88 -14.74
C ALA A 30 3.69 -1.56 -15.50
N ASP A 31 4.02 -1.65 -16.79
CA ASP A 31 4.32 -0.48 -17.63
C ASP A 31 3.08 0.37 -17.93
N GLU A 32 1.90 -0.25 -18.07
CA GLU A 32 0.71 0.41 -18.63
C GLU A 32 0.27 1.64 -17.81
N CYS A 33 0.39 1.59 -16.48
CA CYS A 33 0.08 2.75 -15.63
C CYS A 33 1.06 3.91 -15.84
N ASN A 34 2.35 3.60 -16.03
CA ASN A 34 3.35 4.62 -16.32
C ASN A 34 3.18 5.18 -17.72
N GLU A 35 2.84 4.35 -18.71
CA GLU A 35 2.56 4.77 -20.08
C GLU A 35 1.36 5.73 -20.15
N GLU A 36 0.27 5.41 -19.45
CA GLU A 36 -0.92 6.28 -19.33
C GLU A 36 -0.57 7.66 -18.72
N LEU A 37 0.25 7.69 -17.67
CA LEU A 37 0.66 8.95 -17.03
C LEU A 37 1.70 9.73 -17.86
N ALA A 38 2.61 9.03 -18.55
CA ALA A 38 3.59 9.63 -19.44
C ALA A 38 2.92 10.29 -20.65
N ALA A 39 1.89 9.66 -21.22
CA ALA A 39 1.07 10.22 -22.30
C ALA A 39 0.39 11.54 -21.88
N LEU A 40 0.14 11.72 -20.58
CA LEU A 40 -0.44 12.93 -20.00
C LEU A 40 0.60 13.96 -19.52
N GLY A 41 1.90 13.68 -19.68
CA GLY A 41 2.97 14.63 -19.39
C GLY A 41 3.82 14.31 -18.16
N HIS A 42 3.50 13.27 -17.37
CA HIS A 42 4.36 12.80 -16.28
C HIS A 42 5.42 11.84 -16.81
N ARG A 43 6.51 12.42 -17.31
CA ARG A 43 7.54 11.66 -18.05
C ARG A 43 8.47 10.82 -17.19
N THR A 44 8.44 10.99 -15.87
CA THR A 44 9.20 10.16 -14.94
C THR A 44 8.26 9.31 -14.09
N TYR A 45 8.73 8.13 -13.69
CA TYR A 45 8.00 7.24 -12.78
C TYR A 45 7.52 7.98 -11.52
N TRP A 46 8.40 8.77 -10.90
CA TRP A 46 8.08 9.44 -9.64
C TRP A 46 7.08 10.58 -9.81
N ASP A 47 7.13 11.36 -10.90
CA ASP A 47 6.10 12.36 -11.18
C ASP A 47 4.73 11.70 -11.30
N GLY A 48 4.65 10.59 -12.07
CA GLY A 48 3.42 9.83 -12.22
C GLY A 48 2.94 9.19 -10.91
N TYR A 49 3.87 8.64 -10.12
CA TYR A 49 3.59 8.06 -8.82
C TYR A 49 2.93 9.07 -7.87
N PHE A 50 3.55 10.23 -7.67
CA PHE A 50 3.01 11.24 -6.75
C PHE A 50 1.72 11.86 -7.30
N ALA A 51 1.65 12.15 -8.59
CA ALA A 51 0.45 12.68 -9.22
C ALA A 51 -0.75 11.73 -9.03
N SER A 52 -0.58 10.46 -9.38
CA SER A 52 -1.67 9.48 -9.42
C SER A 52 -2.05 8.93 -8.04
N ARG A 53 -1.08 8.73 -7.14
CA ARG A 53 -1.36 8.23 -5.79
C ARG A 53 -1.97 9.29 -4.90
N ALA A 54 -1.53 10.55 -4.99
CA ALA A 54 -2.05 11.64 -4.16
C ALA A 54 -3.34 12.28 -4.71
N ALA A 55 -3.67 12.05 -5.99
CA ALA A 55 -4.84 12.66 -6.64
C ALA A 55 -6.20 12.49 -5.92
N PRO A 56 -6.50 11.39 -5.21
CA PRO A 56 -7.74 11.28 -4.42
C PRO A 56 -7.88 12.34 -3.32
N LEU A 57 -6.79 12.96 -2.88
CA LEU A 57 -6.81 14.09 -1.93
C LEU A 57 -7.12 15.44 -2.60
N GLY A 58 -7.20 15.47 -3.93
CA GLY A 58 -7.30 16.70 -4.71
C GLY A 58 -5.99 17.51 -4.73
N ARG A 59 -6.10 18.81 -4.99
CA ARG A 59 -4.94 19.73 -5.07
C ARG A 59 -4.54 20.20 -3.68
N VAL A 60 -3.78 19.38 -2.96
CA VAL A 60 -3.21 19.73 -1.66
C VAL A 60 -1.72 20.11 -1.78
N PRO A 61 -1.19 20.95 -0.87
CA PRO A 61 0.23 21.28 -0.82
C PRO A 61 1.12 20.05 -0.55
N ALA A 62 2.40 20.13 -0.94
CA ALA A 62 3.38 19.05 -0.77
C ALA A 62 3.51 18.55 0.68
N HIS A 63 3.39 19.44 1.68
CA HIS A 63 3.49 19.06 3.09
C HIS A 63 2.32 18.17 3.55
N VAL A 64 1.12 18.34 2.99
CA VAL A 64 -0.03 17.48 3.28
C VAL A 64 0.20 16.09 2.67
N VAL A 65 0.67 16.04 1.42
CA VAL A 65 0.99 14.77 0.76
C VAL A 65 2.12 14.05 1.50
N HIS A 66 3.17 14.76 1.92
CA HIS A 66 4.28 14.18 2.68
C HIS A 66 3.82 13.56 3.99
N ALA A 67 2.94 14.24 4.75
CA ALA A 67 2.37 13.68 5.97
C ALA A 67 1.56 12.40 5.72
N ALA A 68 0.74 12.37 4.66
CA ALA A 68 0.00 11.17 4.26
C ALA A 68 0.92 10.06 3.73
N PHE A 69 2.05 10.41 3.12
CA PHE A 69 3.04 9.49 2.55
C PHE A 69 4.20 9.27 3.53
N TYR A 70 3.86 9.08 4.80
CA TYR A 70 4.70 9.05 6.01
C TYR A 70 6.14 8.53 5.88
N ASN A 71 6.38 7.52 5.04
CA ASN A 71 7.67 6.84 4.92
C ASN A 71 8.67 7.49 3.95
N PHE A 72 8.27 8.50 3.16
CA PHE A 72 9.19 9.21 2.29
C PHE A 72 10.15 10.12 3.08
N ALA A 73 11.38 10.27 2.59
CA ALA A 73 12.34 11.19 3.18
C ALA A 73 11.92 12.66 2.97
N ASP A 74 12.38 13.53 3.87
CA ASP A 74 12.08 14.97 3.78
C ASP A 74 12.53 15.53 2.43
N GLY A 75 11.66 16.33 1.83
CA GLY A 75 11.91 16.99 0.55
C GLY A 75 11.50 16.16 -0.67
N GLU A 76 11.35 14.83 -0.57
CA GLU A 76 11.04 13.97 -1.73
C GLU A 76 9.73 14.38 -2.41
N VAL A 77 8.66 14.54 -1.64
CA VAL A 77 7.34 14.94 -2.17
C VAL A 77 7.38 16.33 -2.82
N ALA A 78 8.16 17.26 -2.26
CA ALA A 78 8.27 18.63 -2.76
C ALA A 78 8.98 18.73 -4.12
N ARG A 79 9.65 17.67 -4.57
CA ARG A 79 10.20 17.57 -5.94
C ARG A 79 9.12 17.41 -7.01
N HIS A 80 7.95 16.91 -6.62
CA HIS A 80 6.86 16.51 -7.53
C HIS A 80 5.57 17.30 -7.34
N ILE A 81 5.37 17.89 -6.16
CA ILE A 81 4.19 18.69 -5.81
C ILE A 81 4.66 20.13 -5.54
N PRO A 82 4.10 21.16 -6.18
CA PRO A 82 2.80 21.18 -6.89
C PRO A 82 2.87 20.92 -8.41
N SER A 83 4.05 20.76 -9.01
CA SER A 83 4.18 20.66 -10.48
C SER A 83 3.30 19.58 -11.10
N ALA A 84 3.06 18.47 -10.40
CA ALA A 84 2.14 17.44 -10.87
C ALA A 84 0.71 17.96 -11.13
N TRP A 85 0.21 18.84 -10.26
CA TRP A 85 -1.13 19.44 -10.38
C TRP A 85 -1.24 20.44 -11.53
N GLU A 86 -0.12 21.02 -11.93
CA GLU A 86 0.00 21.96 -13.05
C GLU A 86 0.10 21.22 -14.38
N THR A 87 0.70 20.03 -14.40
CA THR A 87 0.76 19.14 -15.57
C THR A 87 -0.61 18.62 -15.97
N ILE A 88 -1.36 18.01 -15.03
CA ILE A 88 -2.74 17.56 -15.25
C ILE A 88 -3.59 17.72 -13.98
N PRO A 89 -4.93 17.85 -14.11
CA PRO A 89 -5.81 17.85 -12.95
C PRO A 89 -5.82 16.46 -12.25
N PRO A 90 -6.01 16.39 -10.92
CA PRO A 90 -6.06 15.13 -10.18
C PRO A 90 -7.01 14.07 -10.77
N ALA A 91 -8.18 14.49 -11.25
CA ALA A 91 -9.15 13.58 -11.87
C ALA A 91 -8.59 12.86 -13.10
N ALA A 92 -7.76 13.52 -13.90
CA ALA A 92 -7.10 12.90 -15.05
C ALA A 92 -6.04 11.88 -14.61
N SER A 93 -5.30 12.17 -13.53
CA SER A 93 -4.33 11.23 -12.95
C SER A 93 -5.01 9.97 -12.40
N VAL A 94 -6.16 10.12 -11.72
CA VAL A 94 -6.98 8.98 -11.25
C VAL A 94 -7.45 8.12 -12.41
N ALA A 95 -8.03 8.75 -13.45
CA ALA A 95 -8.54 8.03 -14.60
C ALA A 95 -7.42 7.29 -15.37
N ALA A 96 -6.24 7.89 -15.51
CA ALA A 96 -5.07 7.25 -16.11
C ALA A 96 -4.58 6.06 -15.29
N ARG A 97 -4.49 6.22 -13.97
CA ARG A 97 -4.10 5.16 -13.05
C ARG A 97 -5.03 3.96 -13.12
N GLU A 98 -6.35 4.22 -13.17
CA GLU A 98 -7.37 3.18 -13.31
C GLU A 98 -7.24 2.43 -14.64
N ARG A 99 -7.17 3.15 -15.77
CA ARG A 99 -7.03 2.53 -17.10
C ARG A 99 -5.79 1.66 -17.18
N GLY A 100 -4.64 2.19 -16.77
CA GLY A 100 -3.37 1.47 -16.80
C GLY A 100 -3.41 0.22 -15.92
N SER A 101 -3.89 0.36 -14.68
CA SER A 101 -3.97 -0.78 -13.76
C SER A 101 -4.94 -1.87 -14.24
N ALA A 102 -6.09 -1.48 -14.78
CA ALA A 102 -7.05 -2.42 -15.34
C ALA A 102 -6.53 -3.10 -16.63
N ALA A 103 -5.73 -2.39 -17.44
CA ALA A 103 -5.06 -2.96 -18.60
C ALA A 103 -3.98 -3.98 -18.18
N SER A 104 -3.14 -3.64 -17.18
CA SER A 104 -2.14 -4.54 -16.63
C SER A 104 -2.78 -5.82 -16.08
N LEU A 105 -3.86 -5.70 -15.31
CA LEU A 105 -4.59 -6.86 -14.79
C LEU A 105 -5.13 -7.75 -15.91
N ARG A 106 -5.78 -7.19 -16.93
CA ARG A 106 -6.26 -7.99 -18.07
C ARG A 106 -5.13 -8.72 -18.78
N ARG A 107 -4.02 -8.05 -19.05
CA ARG A 107 -2.86 -8.67 -19.71
C ARG A 107 -2.30 -9.83 -18.88
N ILE A 108 -2.10 -9.62 -17.58
CA ILE A 108 -1.46 -10.61 -16.72
C ILE A 108 -2.40 -11.80 -16.45
N LEU A 109 -3.68 -11.54 -16.20
CA LEU A 109 -4.67 -12.58 -15.91
C LEU A 109 -5.08 -13.36 -17.17
N GLY A 110 -5.01 -12.72 -18.34
CA GLY A 110 -5.52 -13.27 -19.60
C GLY A 110 -7.05 -13.24 -19.67
N GLU A 111 -7.59 -13.33 -20.89
CA GLU A 111 -9.03 -13.17 -21.16
C GLU A 111 -9.94 -14.13 -20.37
N GLU A 112 -9.49 -15.37 -20.18
CA GLU A 112 -10.27 -16.40 -19.47
C GLU A 112 -10.51 -16.01 -18.00
N LEU A 113 -9.45 -15.68 -17.26
CA LEU A 113 -9.56 -15.33 -15.85
C LEU A 113 -10.11 -13.91 -15.68
N ALA A 114 -9.70 -12.97 -16.54
CA ALA A 114 -10.17 -11.59 -16.54
C ALA A 114 -11.69 -11.48 -16.80
N GLY A 115 -12.24 -12.37 -17.64
CA GLY A 115 -13.66 -12.45 -17.97
C GLY A 115 -14.47 -13.45 -17.12
N SER A 116 -13.86 -14.07 -16.12
CA SER A 116 -14.50 -15.14 -15.35
C SER A 116 -15.61 -14.63 -14.43
N PRO A 117 -16.67 -15.43 -14.18
CA PRO A 117 -17.67 -15.13 -13.14
C PRO A 117 -17.03 -14.97 -11.75
N GLY A 118 -15.96 -15.71 -11.48
CA GLY A 118 -15.19 -15.63 -10.24
C GLY A 118 -14.58 -14.26 -10.01
N LEU A 119 -13.99 -13.64 -11.04
CA LEU A 119 -13.47 -12.29 -10.94
C LEU A 119 -14.56 -11.26 -10.66
N VAL A 120 -15.71 -11.37 -11.32
CA VAL A 120 -16.86 -10.49 -11.04
C VAL A 120 -17.29 -10.62 -9.58
N ARG A 121 -17.36 -11.86 -9.08
CA ARG A 121 -17.73 -12.13 -7.69
C ARG A 121 -16.69 -11.59 -6.70
N ALA A 122 -15.41 -11.77 -6.97
CA ALA A 122 -14.32 -11.19 -6.17
C ALA A 122 -14.40 -9.66 -6.15
N ALA A 123 -14.67 -9.02 -7.30
CA ALA A 123 -14.83 -7.56 -7.39
C ALA A 123 -15.99 -7.07 -6.50
N ASP A 124 -17.13 -7.73 -6.55
CA ASP A 124 -18.32 -7.36 -5.77
C ASP A 124 -18.10 -7.49 -4.26
N LEU A 125 -17.54 -8.62 -3.82
CA LEU A 125 -17.26 -8.87 -2.40
C LEU A 125 -16.15 -7.96 -1.85
N THR A 126 -15.11 -7.71 -2.65
CA THR A 126 -14.05 -6.74 -2.30
C THR A 126 -14.64 -5.33 -2.21
N THR A 127 -15.54 -4.94 -3.12
CA THR A 127 -16.23 -3.64 -3.07
C THR A 127 -17.06 -3.49 -1.80
N LYS A 128 -17.82 -4.54 -1.44
CA LYS A 128 -18.62 -4.57 -0.21
C LYS A 128 -17.76 -4.33 1.03
N ALA A 129 -16.61 -5.00 1.15
CA ALA A 129 -15.67 -4.76 2.24
C ALA A 129 -15.02 -3.36 2.16
N ALA A 130 -14.58 -2.94 0.98
CA ALA A 130 -13.89 -1.68 0.78
C ALA A 130 -14.77 -0.46 1.09
N THR A 131 -16.09 -0.55 0.93
CA THR A 131 -17.02 0.57 1.15
C THR A 131 -17.67 0.58 2.53
N SER A 132 -17.51 -0.49 3.32
CA SER A 132 -18.09 -0.60 4.67
C SER A 132 -17.24 0.04 5.77
N ALA A 133 -15.92 0.17 5.54
CA ALA A 133 -15.00 0.53 6.59
C ALA A 133 -15.11 2.00 7.04
N PRO A 134 -14.82 2.29 8.33
CA PRO A 134 -14.73 3.66 8.84
C PRO A 134 -13.62 4.45 8.17
N THR A 135 -13.78 5.78 8.07
CA THR A 135 -12.81 6.69 7.44
C THR A 135 -11.96 7.46 8.45
N GLU A 136 -12.30 7.36 9.73
CA GLU A 136 -11.71 8.08 10.83
C GLU A 136 -10.21 7.78 10.96
N GLY A 137 -9.38 8.82 10.82
CA GLY A 137 -7.93 8.69 10.83
C GLY A 137 -7.33 8.02 9.59
N ARG A 138 -8.12 7.76 8.54
CA ARG A 138 -7.70 7.06 7.32
C ARG A 138 -7.66 8.02 6.13
N VAL A 139 -6.64 8.86 6.06
CA VAL A 139 -6.57 9.98 5.11
C VAL A 139 -6.60 9.51 3.65
N MET A 140 -5.74 8.56 3.27
CA MET A 140 -5.67 8.09 1.89
C MET A 140 -6.91 7.29 1.51
N TYR A 141 -7.38 6.43 2.41
CA TYR A 141 -8.63 5.70 2.22
C TYR A 141 -9.84 6.64 2.09
N ALA A 142 -9.94 7.67 2.94
CA ALA A 142 -11.02 8.66 2.88
C ALA A 142 -11.01 9.41 1.54
N GLY A 143 -9.82 9.76 1.01
CA GLY A 143 -9.68 10.32 -0.33
C GLY A 143 -10.21 9.37 -1.41
N MET A 144 -9.79 8.10 -1.38
CA MET A 144 -10.28 7.08 -2.33
C MET A 144 -11.79 6.88 -2.22
N ARG A 145 -12.37 6.96 -1.01
CA ARG A 145 -13.81 6.84 -0.76
C ARG A 145 -14.67 7.93 -1.40
N THR A 146 -14.06 9.03 -1.86
CA THR A 146 -14.77 10.11 -2.58
C THR A 146 -14.92 9.83 -4.08
N LEU A 147 -14.20 8.83 -4.61
CA LEU A 147 -14.22 8.48 -6.02
C LEU A 147 -15.37 7.51 -6.33
N ASP A 148 -15.88 7.57 -7.56
CA ASP A 148 -16.88 6.62 -8.04
C ASP A 148 -16.28 5.22 -8.16
N VAL A 149 -17.04 4.20 -7.75
CA VAL A 149 -16.65 2.81 -7.93
C VAL A 149 -16.82 2.42 -9.41
N PRO A 150 -15.79 1.87 -10.07
CA PRO A 150 -15.87 1.52 -11.49
C PRO A 150 -16.95 0.48 -11.81
N GLY A 151 -17.63 0.68 -12.94
CA GLY A 151 -18.63 -0.27 -13.45
C GLY A 151 -18.00 -1.54 -14.05
N ASP A 152 -16.80 -1.43 -14.64
CA ASP A 152 -16.06 -2.57 -15.18
C ASP A 152 -15.52 -3.48 -14.06
N PRO A 153 -15.71 -4.82 -14.10
CA PRO A 153 -15.30 -5.71 -13.01
C PRO A 153 -13.80 -5.71 -12.69
N VAL A 154 -12.94 -5.63 -13.70
CA VAL A 154 -11.47 -5.63 -13.49
C VAL A 154 -11.02 -4.33 -12.84
N ALA A 155 -11.50 -3.19 -13.34
CA ALA A 155 -11.24 -1.88 -12.75
C ALA A 155 -11.82 -1.79 -11.32
N ARG A 156 -13.02 -2.34 -11.10
CA ARG A 156 -13.68 -2.39 -9.79
C ARG A 156 -12.89 -3.19 -8.75
N LEU A 157 -12.38 -4.36 -9.15
CA LEU A 157 -11.53 -5.18 -8.29
C LEU A 157 -10.27 -4.43 -7.89
N TRP A 158 -9.57 -3.83 -8.85
CA TRP A 158 -8.38 -3.01 -8.59
C TRP A 158 -8.67 -1.82 -7.67
N HIS A 159 -9.73 -1.07 -7.96
CA HIS A 159 -10.13 0.10 -7.19
C HIS A 159 -10.41 -0.28 -5.74
N SER A 160 -11.22 -1.32 -5.53
CA SER A 160 -11.60 -1.81 -4.20
C SER A 160 -10.43 -2.40 -3.42
N ALA A 161 -9.55 -3.14 -4.09
CA ALA A 161 -8.30 -3.62 -3.49
C ALA A 161 -7.40 -2.44 -3.07
N THR A 162 -7.27 -1.42 -3.92
CA THR A 162 -6.50 -0.20 -3.63
C THR A 162 -7.08 0.56 -2.44
N MET A 163 -8.40 0.66 -2.32
CA MET A 163 -9.05 1.25 -1.15
C MET A 163 -8.69 0.51 0.13
N LEU A 164 -8.80 -0.83 0.14
CA LEU A 164 -8.43 -1.65 1.30
C LEU A 164 -6.93 -1.56 1.63
N ARG A 165 -6.08 -1.44 0.60
CA ARG A 165 -4.64 -1.19 0.76
C ARG A 165 -4.37 0.15 1.41
N GLU A 166 -4.99 1.24 0.95
CA GLU A 166 -4.80 2.56 1.57
C GLU A 166 -5.40 2.59 2.98
N HIS A 167 -6.52 1.91 3.25
CA HIS A 167 -7.06 1.75 4.59
C HIS A 167 -6.05 1.06 5.53
N ARG A 168 -5.48 -0.07 5.11
CA ARG A 168 -4.42 -0.77 5.86
C ARG A 168 -3.18 0.12 6.04
N GLY A 169 -2.76 0.81 4.99
CA GLY A 169 -1.60 1.72 5.01
C GLY A 169 -1.75 2.87 5.99
N ASP A 170 -2.91 3.52 6.03
CA ASP A 170 -3.21 4.56 7.03
C ASP A 170 -3.16 3.99 8.47
N GLY A 171 -3.53 2.73 8.65
CA GLY A 171 -3.43 2.02 9.95
C GLY A 171 -1.98 1.71 10.34
N ASP A 172 -1.16 1.33 9.36
CA ASP A 172 0.27 1.12 9.56
C ASP A 172 0.96 2.42 9.98
N ILE A 173 0.58 3.55 9.38
CA ILE A 173 1.06 4.88 9.79
C ILE A 173 0.68 5.16 11.25
N ALA A 174 -0.56 4.88 11.65
CA ALA A 174 -0.99 5.03 13.05
C ALA A 174 -0.19 4.13 14.00
N ALA A 175 0.11 2.89 13.60
CA ALA A 175 0.92 1.95 14.39
C ALA A 175 2.38 2.42 14.52
N LEU A 176 3.00 2.91 13.44
CA LEU A 176 4.34 3.48 13.43
C LEU A 176 4.44 4.72 14.33
N LEU A 177 3.48 5.64 14.20
CA LEU A 177 3.37 6.82 15.05
C LEU A 177 3.24 6.46 16.53
N GLY A 178 2.36 5.51 16.85
CA GLY A 178 2.19 5.01 18.23
C GLY A 178 3.44 4.34 18.80
N ALA A 179 4.27 3.74 17.94
CA ALA A 179 5.56 3.15 18.31
C ALA A 179 6.73 4.14 18.26
N GLN A 180 6.48 5.41 17.92
CA GLN A 180 7.49 6.46 17.73
C GLN A 180 8.58 6.07 16.71
N ILE A 181 8.20 5.36 15.65
CA ILE A 181 9.07 5.01 14.53
C ILE A 181 8.84 6.01 13.41
N GLY A 182 9.87 6.76 13.05
CA GLY A 182 9.83 7.74 11.95
C GLY A 182 9.77 7.10 10.56
N GLY A 183 9.48 7.89 9.53
CA GLY A 183 9.30 7.39 8.16
C GLY A 183 10.50 6.64 7.59
N THR A 184 11.70 7.22 7.64
CA THR A 184 12.93 6.55 7.16
C THR A 184 13.32 5.36 8.06
N GLU A 185 13.01 5.42 9.35
CA GLU A 185 13.23 4.31 10.29
C GLU A 185 12.34 3.10 9.97
N ALA A 186 11.10 3.34 9.53
CA ALA A 186 10.20 2.28 9.08
C ALA A 186 10.80 1.48 7.91
N HIS A 187 11.51 2.16 7.00
CA HIS A 187 12.25 1.50 5.92
C HIS A 187 13.44 0.69 6.41
N VAL A 188 14.16 1.13 7.44
CA VAL A 188 15.22 0.33 8.07
C VAL A 188 14.64 -0.92 8.71
N LEU A 189 13.56 -0.79 9.49
CA LEU A 189 12.85 -1.93 10.10
C LEU A 189 12.38 -2.93 9.04
N SER A 190 11.83 -2.44 7.93
CA SER A 190 11.39 -3.27 6.81
C SER A 190 12.56 -3.99 6.13
N ALA A 191 13.68 -3.31 5.89
CA ALA A 191 14.89 -3.92 5.32
C ALA A 191 15.40 -5.07 6.19
N LEU A 192 15.45 -4.87 7.52
CA LEU A 192 15.92 -5.88 8.46
C LEU A 192 14.97 -7.09 8.55
N GLU A 193 13.66 -6.88 8.49
CA GLU A 193 12.68 -7.97 8.40
C GLU A 193 12.90 -8.82 7.13
N MET A 194 13.23 -8.16 6.01
CA MET A 194 13.55 -8.80 4.73
C MET A 194 14.96 -9.42 4.69
N ASN A 195 15.72 -9.38 5.80
CA ASN A 195 17.12 -9.82 5.91
C ASN A 195 18.07 -9.09 4.92
N ILE A 196 17.80 -7.82 4.63
CA ILE A 196 18.67 -6.98 3.80
C ILE A 196 19.73 -6.34 4.68
N HIS A 197 21.00 -6.68 4.42
CA HIS A 197 22.15 -6.18 5.17
C HIS A 197 23.26 -5.68 4.21
N PRO A 198 23.80 -4.46 4.41
CA PRO A 198 23.38 -3.45 5.40
C PRO A 198 21.98 -2.90 5.08
N ALA A 199 21.20 -2.50 6.10
CA ALA A 199 19.82 -2.02 5.91
C ALA A 199 19.74 -0.77 5.03
N GLU A 200 20.78 0.05 5.06
CA GLU A 200 21.00 1.23 4.23
C GLU A 200 21.05 0.91 2.73
N SER A 201 21.30 -0.35 2.35
CA SER A 201 21.27 -0.78 0.94
C SER A 201 19.85 -0.96 0.39
N PHE A 202 18.82 -0.86 1.23
CA PHE A 202 17.45 -1.05 0.82
C PHE A 202 17.02 -0.01 -0.23
N GLY A 203 16.39 -0.48 -1.31
CA GLY A 203 16.06 0.33 -2.49
C GLY A 203 15.31 1.64 -2.18
N ARG A 204 14.52 1.67 -1.10
CA ARG A 204 13.76 2.85 -0.67
C ARG A 204 14.59 3.96 -0.04
N ILE A 205 15.77 3.67 0.50
CA ILE A 205 16.57 4.63 1.28
C ILE A 205 18.03 4.72 0.84
N HIS A 206 18.53 3.80 0.02
CA HIS A 206 19.93 3.75 -0.41
C HIS A 206 20.44 5.00 -1.14
N HIS A 207 19.54 5.77 -1.74
CA HIS A 207 19.87 7.01 -2.47
C HIS A 207 20.05 8.22 -1.53
N LEU A 208 19.69 8.10 -0.25
CA LEU A 208 19.80 9.18 0.71
C LEU A 208 21.28 9.44 1.08
N PRO A 209 21.63 10.69 1.48
CA PRO A 209 22.99 11.00 1.93
C PRO A 209 23.45 10.10 3.07
N LYS A 210 24.70 9.63 3.01
CA LYS A 210 25.29 8.72 4.03
C LYS A 210 25.17 9.26 5.45
N GLU A 211 25.37 10.55 5.65
CA GLU A 211 25.25 11.20 6.96
C GLU A 211 23.82 11.13 7.53
N ARG A 212 22.81 11.26 6.65
CA ARG A 212 21.39 11.11 7.02
C ARG A 212 21.09 9.67 7.43
N LEU A 213 21.57 8.69 6.66
CA LEU A 213 21.41 7.27 6.99
C LEU A 213 22.11 6.92 8.30
N ALA A 214 23.32 7.42 8.52
CA ALA A 214 24.04 7.25 9.79
C ALA A 214 23.22 7.80 10.98
N THR A 215 22.65 9.00 10.85
CA THR A 215 21.79 9.60 11.89
C THR A 215 20.57 8.73 12.20
N VAL A 216 19.91 8.18 11.17
CA VAL A 216 18.77 7.26 11.35
C VAL A 216 19.18 5.99 12.08
N MET A 217 20.31 5.39 11.68
CA MET A 217 20.83 4.18 12.31
C MET A 217 21.25 4.42 13.76
N ASP A 218 21.91 5.56 14.04
CA ASP A 218 22.33 5.93 15.38
C ASP A 218 21.12 6.16 16.30
N GLY A 219 20.07 6.84 15.83
CA GLY A 219 18.83 7.00 16.60
C GLY A 219 18.11 5.67 16.90
N LEU A 220 18.22 4.67 16.02
CA LEU A 220 17.71 3.32 16.27
C LEU A 220 18.60 2.55 17.28
N ARG A 221 19.93 2.72 17.23
CA ARG A 221 20.88 2.14 18.21
C ARG A 221 20.69 2.73 19.60
N GLU A 222 20.58 4.05 19.71
CA GLU A 222 20.37 4.77 20.97
C GLU A 222 19.10 4.30 21.69
N ARG A 223 18.04 4.00 20.93
CA ARG A 223 16.79 3.41 21.46
C ARG A 223 16.85 1.89 21.65
N GLY A 224 17.99 1.26 21.37
CA GLY A 224 18.21 -0.17 21.52
C GLY A 224 17.35 -1.03 20.58
N LEU A 225 16.90 -0.51 19.44
CA LEU A 225 16.13 -1.24 18.45
C LEU A 225 17.03 -2.07 17.52
N ILE A 226 18.23 -1.57 17.25
CA ILE A 226 19.28 -2.29 16.54
C ILE A 226 20.58 -2.31 17.34
N ASP A 227 21.43 -3.30 17.10
CA ASP A 227 22.73 -3.44 17.75
C ASP A 227 23.85 -2.68 17.01
N ALA A 228 25.08 -2.80 17.51
CA ALA A 228 26.26 -2.15 16.93
C ALA A 228 26.50 -2.59 15.47
N ASP A 229 26.16 -3.83 15.14
CA ASP A 229 26.32 -4.41 13.80
C ASP A 229 25.12 -4.09 12.88
N GLY A 230 24.12 -3.34 13.37
CA GLY A 230 22.95 -2.94 12.62
C GLY A 230 21.87 -4.02 12.49
N HIS A 231 21.89 -5.06 13.32
CA HIS A 231 20.86 -6.09 13.34
C HIS A 231 19.80 -5.77 14.39
N PHE A 232 18.60 -6.36 14.25
CA PHE A 232 17.59 -6.22 15.29
C PHE A 232 18.07 -6.77 16.64
N THR A 233 17.86 -5.98 17.69
CA THR A 233 17.85 -6.49 19.06
C THR A 233 16.55 -7.25 19.33
N ASN A 234 16.43 -7.86 20.52
CA ASN A 234 15.15 -8.42 20.97
C ASN A 234 14.06 -7.33 21.09
N THR A 235 14.42 -6.14 21.55
CA THR A 235 13.51 -4.99 21.64
C THR A 235 13.07 -4.50 20.25
N GLY A 236 13.99 -4.48 19.29
CA GLY A 236 13.70 -4.16 17.89
C GLY A 236 12.70 -5.13 17.26
N ARG A 237 12.97 -6.44 17.37
CA ARG A 237 12.04 -7.50 16.92
C ARG A 237 10.67 -7.37 17.58
N ALA A 238 10.62 -7.21 18.90
CA ALA A 238 9.35 -7.05 19.62
C ALA A 238 8.60 -5.78 19.22
N THR A 239 9.30 -4.70 18.88
CA THR A 239 8.67 -3.46 18.39
C THR A 239 8.09 -3.63 17.00
N LYS A 240 8.84 -4.24 16.06
CA LYS A 240 8.34 -4.55 14.72
C LYS A 240 7.12 -5.48 14.77
N GLN A 241 7.15 -6.52 15.59
CA GLN A 241 6.02 -7.44 15.79
C GLN A 241 4.78 -6.72 16.34
N ARG A 242 4.94 -5.80 17.29
CA ARG A 242 3.82 -5.00 17.82
C ARG A 242 3.21 -4.09 16.77
N ILE A 243 4.05 -3.43 15.96
CA ILE A 243 3.58 -2.57 14.85
C ILE A 243 2.75 -3.41 13.88
N GLU A 244 3.28 -4.54 13.43
CA GLU A 244 2.57 -5.44 12.52
C GLU A 244 1.25 -5.97 13.07
N ALA A 245 1.23 -6.40 14.33
CA ALA A 245 0.02 -6.90 14.98
C ALA A 245 -1.06 -5.81 15.06
N LEU A 246 -0.67 -4.58 15.40
CA LEU A 246 -1.57 -3.44 15.42
C LEU A 246 -2.03 -3.06 14.01
N THR A 247 -1.16 -3.11 13.00
CA THR A 247 -1.54 -2.90 11.60
C THR A 247 -2.60 -3.90 11.15
N ASP A 248 -2.46 -5.18 11.52
CA ASP A 248 -3.46 -6.22 11.21
C ASP A 248 -4.77 -6.00 11.95
N GLU A 249 -4.72 -5.66 13.24
CA GLU A 249 -5.92 -5.32 14.03
C GLU A 249 -6.67 -4.14 13.42
N LEU A 250 -5.95 -3.06 13.09
CA LEU A 250 -6.49 -1.87 12.47
C LEU A 250 -6.98 -2.09 11.04
N ALA A 251 -6.60 -3.18 10.37
CA ALA A 251 -7.04 -3.53 9.03
C ALA A 251 -8.21 -4.52 9.00
N ALA A 252 -8.64 -5.06 10.14
CA ALA A 252 -9.75 -6.01 10.24
C ALA A 252 -11.16 -5.44 9.94
N PRO A 253 -11.53 -4.21 10.35
CA PRO A 253 -12.92 -3.74 10.28
C PRO A 253 -13.63 -3.82 8.90
N PRO A 254 -12.98 -3.59 7.75
CA PRO A 254 -13.64 -3.74 6.44
C PRO A 254 -14.28 -5.11 6.24
N TYR A 255 -13.69 -6.18 6.81
CA TYR A 255 -14.11 -7.55 6.58
C TYR A 255 -15.28 -7.99 7.47
N ASP A 256 -15.61 -7.25 8.53
CA ASP A 256 -16.77 -7.53 9.39
C ASP A 256 -18.11 -7.38 8.65
N ALA A 257 -18.11 -6.70 7.50
CA ALA A 257 -19.28 -6.58 6.63
C ALA A 257 -19.58 -7.86 5.82
N LEU A 258 -18.63 -8.80 5.73
CA LEU A 258 -18.78 -10.06 5.04
C LEU A 258 -19.23 -11.15 6.02
N SER A 259 -20.25 -11.92 5.63
CA SER A 259 -20.55 -13.16 6.34
C SER A 259 -19.40 -14.17 6.17
N PRO A 260 -19.26 -15.17 7.06
CA PRO A 260 -18.22 -16.19 6.92
C PRO A 260 -18.20 -16.88 5.55
N ALA A 261 -19.39 -17.18 4.99
CA ALA A 261 -19.50 -17.79 3.67
C ALA A 261 -19.05 -16.85 2.54
N GLU A 262 -19.38 -15.55 2.62
CA GLU A 262 -18.89 -14.56 1.66
C GLU A 262 -17.37 -14.35 1.77
N LEU A 263 -16.82 -14.43 2.98
CA LEU A 263 -15.37 -14.32 3.18
C LEU A 263 -14.63 -15.53 2.60
N ASP A 264 -15.13 -16.74 2.86
CA ASP A 264 -14.58 -17.98 2.28
C ASP A 264 -14.66 -17.95 0.74
N GLU A 265 -15.80 -17.51 0.20
CA GLU A 265 -15.99 -17.33 -1.24
C GLU A 265 -15.00 -16.31 -1.81
N LEU A 266 -14.86 -15.13 -1.19
CA LEU A 266 -13.90 -14.12 -1.62
C LEU A 266 -12.46 -14.66 -1.62
N ILE A 267 -12.07 -15.41 -0.59
CA ILE A 267 -10.75 -16.04 -0.52
C ILE A 267 -10.57 -17.03 -1.68
N THR A 268 -11.56 -17.89 -1.94
CA THR A 268 -11.51 -18.85 -3.05
C THR A 268 -11.35 -18.16 -4.40
N GLU A 269 -12.11 -17.10 -4.66
CA GLU A 269 -12.05 -16.40 -5.95
C GLU A 269 -10.77 -15.57 -6.14
N LEU A 270 -10.20 -15.02 -5.06
CA LEU A 270 -8.93 -14.28 -5.13
C LEU A 270 -7.71 -15.18 -5.32
N GLN A 271 -7.75 -16.44 -4.88
CA GLN A 271 -6.61 -17.37 -4.96
C GLN A 271 -6.03 -17.51 -6.38
N PRO A 272 -6.81 -17.86 -7.43
CA PRO A 272 -6.27 -17.99 -8.79
C PRO A 272 -5.76 -16.65 -9.35
N ILE A 273 -6.44 -15.54 -9.03
CA ILE A 273 -6.02 -14.19 -9.44
C ILE A 273 -4.65 -13.85 -8.85
N THR A 274 -4.50 -14.04 -7.54
CA THR A 274 -3.26 -13.79 -6.79
C THR A 274 -2.13 -14.66 -7.31
N ALA A 275 -2.38 -15.96 -7.49
CA ALA A 275 -1.38 -16.92 -7.95
C ALA A 275 -0.79 -16.52 -9.31
N THR A 276 -1.65 -16.11 -10.25
CA THR A 276 -1.22 -15.63 -11.58
C THR A 276 -0.38 -14.35 -11.47
N LEU A 277 -0.82 -13.37 -10.68
CA LEU A 277 -0.10 -12.10 -10.50
C LEU A 277 1.29 -12.29 -9.86
N VAL A 278 1.40 -13.14 -8.83
CA VAL A 278 2.66 -13.43 -8.15
C VAL A 278 3.63 -14.19 -9.07
N ALA A 279 3.12 -15.13 -9.88
CA ALA A 279 3.94 -15.89 -10.83
C ALA A 279 4.57 -14.99 -11.91
N THR A 280 3.86 -13.95 -12.36
CA THR A 280 4.40 -12.97 -13.31
C THR A 280 5.31 -11.94 -12.65
N GLY A 281 4.99 -11.47 -11.43
CA GLY A 281 5.82 -10.49 -10.70
C GLY A 281 7.15 -11.02 -10.16
N SER A 282 7.36 -12.34 -10.23
CA SER A 282 8.63 -13.00 -9.90
C SER A 282 9.57 -13.17 -11.10
N GLN A 283 9.18 -12.68 -12.29
CA GLN A 283 9.99 -12.66 -13.51
C GLN A 283 10.57 -11.26 -13.74
#